data_AF-A0A1V6IZ61-F1
#
_entry.id   AF-A0A1V6IZ61-F1
#
_cell.length_a   1.000
_cell.length_b   1.000
_cell.length_c   1.000
_cell.angle_alpha   90.00
_cell.angle_beta   90.00
_cell.angle_gamma   90.00
#
_symmetry.space_group_name_H-M   'P 1'
#
loop_
_entity.id
_entity.type
_entity.pdbx_description
1 polymer ?
#
loop_
_entity_poly.entity_id
_entity_poly.type
_entity_poly.pdbx_seq_one_letter_code
_entity_poly.pdbx_strand_id
1 'polypeptide(L)' 'MAEKLDKKQTVDIKELLMSEVIQSEALINLLDRKGIISKRELLEEMKRVQASLLKSSK' A
#
# COMPACT_ATOMS: atom_id res chain seq x y z
N MET A 1 -23.32 -15.32 -9.29
CA MET A 1 -22.93 -16.07 -10.50
C MET A 1 -21.57 -15.57 -10.89
N ALA A 2 -20.52 -16.38 -10.69
CA ALA A 2 -19.15 -15.96 -10.93
C ALA A 2 -18.81 -16.17 -12.40
N GLU A 3 -19.01 -15.13 -13.21
CA GLU A 3 -18.41 -15.08 -14.53
C GLU A 3 -16.89 -15.12 -14.36
N LYS A 4 -16.24 -16.11 -14.96
CA LYS A 4 -14.78 -16.24 -14.92
C LYS A 4 -14.18 -14.98 -15.53
N LEU A 5 -13.41 -14.22 -14.75
CA LEU A 5 -12.66 -13.09 -15.27
C LEU A 5 -11.85 -13.55 -16.49
N ASP A 6 -12.05 -12.86 -17.61
CA ASP A 6 -11.32 -13.08 -18.85
C ASP A 6 -9.81 -12.99 -18.55
N LYS A 7 -9.00 -13.91 -19.08
CA LYS A 7 -7.55 -14.00 -18.79
C LYS A 7 -6.77 -12.73 -19.21
N LYS A 8 -7.41 -11.82 -19.94
CA LYS A 8 -6.90 -10.48 -20.26
C LYS A 8 -7.02 -9.47 -19.11
N GLN A 9 -7.80 -9.77 -18.07
CA GLN A 9 -8.00 -8.95 -16.88
C GLN A 9 -7.21 -9.44 -15.66
N THR A 10 -6.59 -10.63 -15.74
CA THR A 10 -5.63 -11.08 -14.73
C THR A 10 -4.28 -10.41 -14.99
N VAL A 11 -4.14 -9.18 -14.50
CA VAL A 11 -2.83 -8.52 -14.39
C VAL A 11 -1.93 -9.41 -13.55
N ASP A 12 -0.65 -9.55 -13.92
CA ASP A 12 0.26 -10.39 -13.14
C ASP A 12 0.34 -9.82 -11.71
N ILE A 13 0.32 -10.70 -10.70
CA ILE A 13 0.37 -10.30 -9.29
C ILE A 13 1.56 -9.36 -9.04
N LYS A 14 2.69 -9.59 -9.73
CA LYS A 14 3.87 -8.72 -9.64
C LYS A 14 3.62 -7.32 -10.19
N GLU A 15 2.91 -7.20 -11.31
CA GLU A 15 2.58 -5.91 -11.92
C GLU A 15 1.62 -5.12 -11.04
N LEU A 16 0.61 -5.79 -10.49
CA LEU A 16 -0.31 -5.19 -9.54
C LEU A 16 0.44 -4.69 -8.29
N LEU A 17 1.29 -5.53 -7.70
CA LEU A 17 2.11 -5.14 -6.55
C LEU A 17 3.06 -3.99 -6.87
N MET A 18 3.68 -3.98 -8.06
CA MET A 18 4.51 -2.86 -8.51
C MET A 18 3.69 -1.57 -8.64
N SER A 19 2.48 -1.63 -9.20
CA SER A 19 1.58 -0.48 -9.29
C SER A 19 1.25 0.07 -7.91
N GLU A 20 0.89 -0.78 -6.96
CA GLU A 20 0.56 -0.35 -5.59
C GLU A 20 1.76 0.29 -4.87
N VAL A 21 2.97 -0.26 -5.04
CA VAL A 21 4.20 0.32 -4.47
C VAL A 21 4.46 1.70 -5.08
N ILE A 22 4.37 1.83 -6.41
CA ILE A 22 4.59 3.12 -7.10
C ILE A 22 3.58 4.17 -6.63
N GLN A 23 2.29 3.81 -6.54
CA GLN A 23 1.24 4.71 -6.09
C GLN A 23 1.45 5.16 -4.64
N SER A 24 1.80 4.21 -3.75
CA SER A 24 2.09 4.49 -2.35
C SER A 24 3.27 5.46 -2.21
N GLU A 25 4.38 5.20 -2.91
CA GLU A 25 5.56 6.07 -2.91
C GLU A 25 5.25 7.46 -3.47
N ALA A 26 4.47 7.54 -4.55
CA ALA A 26 4.05 8.83 -5.12
C ALA A 26 3.23 9.65 -4.11
N LEU A 27 2.29 9.02 -3.42
CA LEU A 27 1.47 9.65 -2.40
C LEU A 27 2.32 10.15 -1.23
N ILE A 28 3.20 9.30 -0.69
CA ILE A 28 4.12 9.66 0.41
C ILE A 28 4.96 10.88 0.02
N ASN A 29 5.54 10.86 -1.18
CA ASN A 29 6.37 11.96 -1.66
C ASN A 29 5.58 13.26 -1.87
N LEU A 30 4.32 13.19 -2.31
CA LEU A 30 3.46 14.37 -2.43
C LEU A 30 3.14 14.96 -1.06
N LEU A 31 2.84 14.13 -0.07
CA LEU A 31 2.52 14.56 1.30
C LEU A 31 3.75 15.14 2.01
N ASP A 32 4.93 14.54 1.82
CA ASP A 32 6.22 15.04 2.34
C ASP A 32 6.57 16.41 1.73
N ARG A 33 6.45 16.55 0.40
CA ARG A 33 6.67 17.85 -0.29
C ARG A 33 5.70 18.94 0.14
N LYS A 34 4.48 18.58 0.55
CA LYS A 34 3.48 19.50 1.09
C LYS A 34 3.69 19.79 2.58
N GLY A 35 4.64 19.12 3.24
CA GLY A 35 4.92 19.25 4.67
C GLY A 35 3.83 18.67 5.58
N ILE A 36 2.98 17.78 5.05
CA ILE A 36 1.85 17.18 5.79
C ILE A 36 2.33 16.02 6.65
N ILE A 37 3.29 15.24 6.16
CA ILE A 37 3.92 14.14 6.89
C ILE A 37 5.44 14.27 6.79
N SER A 38 6.15 13.61 7.70
CA SER A 38 7.59 13.37 7.54
C SER A 38 7.89 11.87 7.38
N LYS A 39 9.02 11.55 6.75
CA LYS A 39 9.49 10.15 6.63
C LYS A 39 9.64 9.44 7.98
N ARG A 40 9.99 10.19 9.05
CA ARG A 40 10.12 9.64 10.41
C ARG A 40 8.75 9.28 10.99
N GLU A 41 7.80 10.19 10.87
CA GLU A 41 6.41 9.98 11.31
C GLU A 41 5.77 8.80 10.59
N LEU A 42 5.98 8.70 9.27
CA LEU A 42 5.50 7.57 8.48
C LEU A 42 6.08 6.23 8.97
N LEU A 43 7.37 6.18 9.31
CA LEU A 43 7.99 4.95 9.82
C LEU A 43 7.38 4.51 11.16
N GLU A 44 7.13 5.46 12.06
CA GLU A 44 6.48 5.17 13.34
C GLU A 44 5.01 4.74 13.16
N GLU A 45 4.31 5.34 12.19
CA GLU A 45 2.97 4.92 11.77
C GLU A 45 2.96 3.46 11.31
N MET A 46 3.88 3.10 10.41
CA MET A 46 3.99 1.74 9.86
C MET A 46 4.21 0.71 10.97
N LYS A 47 5.11 0.99 11.92
CA LYS A 47 5.34 0.10 13.08
C LYS A 47 4.07 -0.06 13.92
N ARG A 48 3.35 1.02 14.18
CA ARG A 48 2.11 0.98 14.97
C ARG A 48 1.02 0.19 14.27
N VAL A 49 0.80 0.43 12.98
CA VAL A 49 -0.18 -0.30 12.16
C VAL A 49 0.17 -1.78 12.12
N GLN A 50 1.44 -2.14 11.85
CA GLN A 50 1.91 -3.53 11.86
C GLN A 50 1.63 -4.20 13.22
N ALA A 51 1.97 -3.52 14.32
CA ALA A 51 1.70 -4.05 15.66
C ALA A 51 0.19 -4.24 15.93
N SER A 52 -0.67 -3.35 15.41
CA SER A 52 -2.12 -3.46 15.56
C SER A 52 -2.70 -4.64 14.79
N LEU A 53 -2.26 -4.87 13.55
CA LEU A 53 -2.68 -5.98 12.71
C LEU A 53 -2.26 -7.33 13.32
N LEU A 54 -1.03 -7.41 13.86
CA LEU A 54 -0.54 -8.61 14.54
C LEU A 54 -1.29 -8.90 15.85
N LYS A 55 -1.77 -7.86 16.54
CA LYS A 55 -2.60 -8.02 17.76
C LYS A 55 -4.02 -8.45 17.44
N SER A 56 -4.60 -7.98 16.33
CA SER A 56 -5.98 -8.32 15.95
C SER A 56 -6.13 -9.72 15.34
N SER A 57 -5.01 -10.36 14.99
CA SER A 57 -4.96 -11.73 14.45
C SER A 57 -4.74 -12.82 15.52
N LYS A 58 -4.67 -12.46 16.81
CA LYS A 58 -4.66 -13.39 17.96
C LYS A 58 -6.01 -13.41 18.65
#